data_AF-A0A5M9JP77-F1
#
_entry.id   AF-A0A5M9JP77-F1
#
_cell.length_a   1.000
_cell.length_b   1.000
_cell.length_c   1.000
_cell.angle_alpha   90.00
_cell.angle_beta   90.00
_cell.angle_gamma   90.00
#
_symmetry.space_group_name_H-M   'P 1'
#
loop_
_entity.id
_entity.type
_entity.pdbx_description
1 polymer ?
#
loop_
_entity_poly.entity_id
_entity_poly.type
_entity_poly.pdbx_seq_one_letter_code
_entity_poly.pdbx_strand_id
1 'polypeptide(L)'
;MEEKSSPVTGYPKESKGSAGYGEQNLPNYSRDESENEGVILENVDDLKRRLSGRQIQMVTIGGSIGTALFVSIGSGLTQGGPGSLFIAFIVYSCFLGLVNNCMAEMSVFMPVSGSFVRMGSKWVDEAFGFMLGWNFFLYEAVLIPWEISALNLVLTFWSDNIPLAAVCAACIFLYGVINLFAVKWYGESEFWLSGGKVVLIAMIFSFTFITMVGGNPKHDAYGFRYWREPGAFAEYVTTGSLGRFEGFLAALWKAAFTIVGPEYIAMMSGEAAHPRKNLKRAFKTIYWRFGVFFIGGALACGIVIPYNDKKLIAILAGGGSETGTAASSPYVIAMQNLGIGVLPHVTNALLVTSIFSAGNSYVYCACRTLYSLSLDGHAPQFLRKCTKSGVPIYCFGVTMIFPFLSFLAVGSSSAQVITWLANLTEASQIIDYICMCTIYIFFFRALKVQGIDRNTLPYVGWWQPYCAWAGLAAMIITVGCYGYTTLLPGWWDTERSSPTIPWYLSVQFSTLDGKSSRRLK
;
A
#
# COMPACT_ATOMS: atom_id res chain seq x y z
N MET A 1 -57.68 14.33 32.57
CA MET A 1 -58.71 13.29 32.43
C MET A 1 -59.50 13.64 31.20
N GLU A 2 -59.52 12.72 30.22
CA GLU A 2 -60.44 12.60 29.07
C GLU A 2 -60.55 13.80 28.12
N GLU A 3 -60.51 13.65 26.80
CA GLU A 3 -61.13 12.58 26.01
C GLU A 3 -60.46 12.47 24.62
N LYS A 4 -60.25 11.25 24.15
CA LYS A 4 -59.89 10.91 22.76
C LYS A 4 -61.18 10.65 21.98
N SER A 5 -61.27 11.11 20.73
CA SER A 5 -61.77 10.29 19.62
C SER A 5 -61.46 10.90 18.25
N SER A 6 -60.83 10.11 17.38
CA SER A 6 -60.90 10.23 15.91
C SER A 6 -62.12 9.42 15.42
N PRO A 7 -62.69 9.58 14.20
CA PRO A 7 -61.99 9.22 12.94
C PRO A 7 -62.40 9.97 11.62
N VAL A 8 -61.42 10.00 10.68
CA VAL A 8 -61.49 9.73 9.23
C VAL A 8 -62.72 10.18 8.41
N THR A 9 -62.51 10.96 7.32
CA THR A 9 -62.80 10.61 5.90
C THR A 9 -62.79 11.84 4.96
N GLY A 10 -62.29 11.64 3.73
CA GLY A 10 -62.85 12.30 2.53
C GLY A 10 -62.03 13.42 1.88
N TYR A 11 -61.25 13.09 0.84
CA TYR A 11 -60.79 14.05 -0.17
C TYR A 11 -61.97 14.59 -0.99
N PRO A 12 -62.03 15.90 -1.30
CA PRO A 12 -62.84 16.39 -2.42
C PRO A 12 -62.02 16.46 -3.72
N LYS A 13 -62.64 15.94 -4.78
CA LYS A 13 -62.25 16.12 -6.18
C LYS A 13 -62.41 17.58 -6.59
N GLU A 14 -61.46 18.12 -7.35
CA GLU A 14 -61.72 19.30 -8.19
C GLU A 14 -61.42 19.01 -9.66
N SER A 15 -62.41 19.39 -10.48
CA SER A 15 -62.50 19.23 -11.92
C SER A 15 -61.96 20.47 -12.64
N LYS A 16 -61.08 20.21 -13.60
CA LYS A 16 -60.84 20.88 -14.90
C LYS A 16 -61.28 22.36 -15.06
N GLY A 17 -60.29 23.20 -15.30
CA GLY A 17 -60.39 24.43 -16.09
C GLY A 17 -59.03 24.76 -16.71
N SER A 18 -58.92 24.66 -18.04
CA SER A 18 -57.70 24.83 -18.81
C SER A 18 -57.36 26.30 -19.10
N ALA A 19 -56.09 26.67 -19.01
CA ALA A 19 -55.48 27.72 -19.83
C ALA A 19 -54.04 27.32 -20.13
N GLY A 20 -53.72 27.21 -21.42
CA GLY A 20 -52.52 26.53 -21.91
C GLY A 20 -51.22 27.33 -21.83
N TYR A 21 -50.12 26.59 -21.83
CA TYR A 21 -48.81 27.00 -22.33
C TYR A 21 -48.12 25.78 -22.99
N GLY A 22 -47.41 26.08 -24.07
CA GLY A 22 -46.80 25.21 -25.08
C GLY A 22 -46.27 23.84 -24.65
N GLU A 23 -46.65 22.86 -25.46
CA GLU A 23 -46.19 21.48 -25.50
C GLU A 23 -44.76 21.43 -26.08
N GLN A 24 -43.75 21.18 -25.23
CA GLN A 24 -42.44 20.70 -25.66
C GLN A 24 -42.26 19.27 -25.16
N ASN A 25 -42.10 18.36 -26.12
CA ASN A 25 -41.93 16.91 -25.97
C ASN A 25 -40.98 16.53 -24.81
N LEU A 26 -41.56 16.03 -23.72
CA LEU A 26 -40.83 15.30 -22.67
C LEU A 26 -40.74 13.82 -23.08
N PRO A 27 -39.56 13.19 -23.07
CA PRO A 27 -39.44 11.78 -23.39
C PRO A 27 -40.14 10.93 -22.31
N ASN A 28 -40.96 10.01 -22.79
CA ASN A 28 -41.74 9.07 -22.00
C ASN A 28 -40.81 8.12 -21.23
N TYR A 29 -40.68 8.31 -19.92
CA TYR A 29 -39.95 7.37 -19.06
C TYR A 29 -40.93 6.29 -18.59
N SER A 30 -40.83 5.13 -19.23
CA SER A 30 -41.45 3.89 -18.77
C SER A 30 -41.07 3.66 -17.30
N ARG A 31 -42.08 3.51 -16.45
CA ARG A 31 -41.93 3.02 -15.07
C ARG A 31 -41.37 1.60 -15.12
N ASP A 32 -40.15 1.42 -14.66
CA ASP A 32 -39.69 0.14 -14.10
C ASP A 32 -38.93 0.38 -12.79
N GLU A 33 -39.51 -0.22 -11.76
CA GLU A 33 -39.04 -0.62 -10.43
C GLU A 33 -37.86 0.12 -9.76
N SER A 34 -38.23 0.77 -8.67
CA SER A 34 -37.41 1.36 -7.62
C SER A 34 -36.49 0.36 -6.89
N GLU A 35 -35.18 0.61 -6.89
CA GLU A 35 -34.29 0.32 -5.77
C GLU A 35 -33.29 1.47 -5.56
N ASN A 36 -33.56 2.31 -4.55
CA ASN A 36 -32.64 3.23 -3.84
C ASN A 36 -31.39 3.74 -4.60
N GLU A 37 -31.59 4.69 -5.53
CA GLU A 37 -30.52 5.58 -5.96
C GLU A 37 -30.16 6.53 -4.81
N GLY A 38 -29.09 6.22 -4.09
CA GLY A 38 -28.52 7.16 -3.15
C GLY A 38 -27.98 8.39 -3.88
N VAL A 39 -28.32 9.57 -3.37
CA VAL A 39 -27.86 10.89 -3.80
C VAL A 39 -26.40 10.84 -4.27
N ILE A 40 -26.18 11.10 -5.56
CA ILE A 40 -24.85 11.30 -6.13
C ILE A 40 -24.37 12.66 -5.60
N LEU A 41 -23.54 12.66 -4.56
CA LEU A 41 -22.83 13.86 -4.14
C LEU A 41 -22.04 14.40 -5.34
N GLU A 42 -22.26 15.68 -5.62
CA GLU A 42 -21.60 16.46 -6.67
C GLU A 42 -20.11 16.12 -6.78
N ASN A 43 -19.60 16.08 -8.01
CA ASN A 43 -18.20 15.86 -8.27
C ASN A 43 -17.44 17.16 -7.93
N VAL A 44 -17.10 17.35 -6.66
CA VAL A 44 -16.37 18.53 -6.14
C VAL A 44 -14.96 18.62 -6.75
N ASP A 45 -14.46 17.51 -7.28
CA ASP A 45 -13.17 17.42 -7.92
C ASP A 45 -13.36 17.37 -9.44
N ASP A 46 -12.70 18.25 -10.20
CA ASP A 46 -12.67 18.28 -11.68
C ASP A 46 -12.14 16.98 -12.35
N LEU A 47 -11.95 15.91 -11.57
CA LEU A 47 -11.51 14.60 -11.99
C LEU A 47 -12.69 13.80 -12.58
N LYS A 48 -12.49 13.26 -13.79
CA LYS A 48 -13.53 12.53 -14.51
C LYS A 48 -13.64 11.10 -13.97
N ARG A 49 -14.84 10.72 -13.48
CA ARG A 49 -15.18 9.34 -13.06
C ARG A 49 -15.21 8.38 -14.25
N ARG A 50 -14.04 7.88 -14.67
CA ARG A 50 -13.87 7.08 -15.90
C ARG A 50 -13.24 5.72 -15.69
N LEU A 51 -12.73 5.40 -14.49
CA LEU A 51 -12.10 4.12 -14.26
C LEU A 51 -13.15 3.00 -14.21
N SER A 52 -13.01 2.05 -15.14
CA SER A 52 -13.82 0.85 -15.18
C SER A 52 -13.49 -0.06 -13.99
N GLY A 53 -14.44 -0.88 -13.55
CA GLY A 53 -14.24 -1.82 -12.45
C GLY A 53 -13.06 -2.80 -12.69
N ARG A 54 -12.76 -3.14 -13.95
CA ARG A 54 -11.60 -3.97 -14.31
C ARG A 54 -10.27 -3.23 -14.11
N GLN A 55 -10.19 -1.97 -14.53
CA GLN A 55 -9.01 -1.14 -14.32
C GLN A 55 -8.76 -0.90 -12.82
N ILE A 56 -9.81 -0.64 -12.02
CA ILE A 56 -9.67 -0.49 -10.56
C ILE A 56 -9.10 -1.75 -9.94
N GLN A 57 -9.64 -2.93 -10.28
CA GLN A 57 -9.13 -4.20 -9.74
C GLN A 57 -7.67 -4.41 -10.12
N MET A 58 -7.30 -4.20 -11.38
CA MET A 58 -5.94 -4.42 -11.86
C MET A 58 -4.94 -3.41 -11.30
N VAL A 59 -5.28 -2.12 -11.24
CA VAL A 59 -4.47 -1.10 -10.56
C VAL A 59 -4.31 -1.45 -9.09
N THR A 60 -5.38 -1.92 -8.43
CA THR A 60 -5.26 -2.37 -7.04
C THR A 60 -4.34 -3.59 -6.95
N ILE A 61 -4.36 -4.53 -7.91
CA ILE A 61 -3.49 -5.73 -7.88
C ILE A 61 -2.06 -5.24 -8.02
N GLY A 62 -1.83 -4.37 -9.00
CA GLY A 62 -0.55 -3.77 -9.34
C GLY A 62 0.05 -2.97 -8.19
N GLY A 63 -0.75 -2.14 -7.52
CA GLY A 63 -0.31 -1.32 -6.39
C GLY A 63 -0.04 -2.12 -5.12
N SER A 64 -0.74 -3.24 -4.91
CA SER A 64 -0.51 -4.09 -3.73
C SER A 64 0.64 -5.09 -3.89
N ILE A 65 0.92 -5.53 -5.12
CA ILE A 65 2.02 -6.47 -5.39
C ILE A 65 3.24 -5.65 -5.79
N GLY A 66 4.13 -5.45 -4.82
CA GLY A 66 5.34 -4.66 -4.97
C GLY A 66 6.61 -5.48 -4.89
N THR A 67 7.71 -4.76 -5.04
CA THR A 67 9.08 -5.24 -4.96
C THR A 67 9.42 -5.89 -3.63
N ALA A 68 8.75 -5.44 -2.55
CA ALA A 68 8.93 -5.97 -1.21
C ALA A 68 8.67 -7.48 -1.13
N LEU A 69 7.64 -7.97 -1.83
CA LEU A 69 7.25 -9.37 -1.82
C LEU A 69 8.28 -10.29 -2.49
N PHE A 70 9.02 -9.77 -3.47
CA PHE A 70 9.94 -10.60 -4.27
C PHE A 70 11.41 -10.39 -3.94
N VAL A 71 11.79 -9.24 -3.39
CA VAL A 71 13.18 -8.87 -3.09
C VAL A 71 13.36 -8.77 -1.58
N SER A 72 12.64 -7.85 -0.94
CA SER A 72 12.82 -7.56 0.50
C SER A 72 12.41 -8.71 1.42
N ILE A 73 11.52 -9.59 0.97
CA ILE A 73 11.09 -10.78 1.73
C ILE A 73 12.28 -11.66 2.15
N GLY A 74 13.38 -11.65 1.38
CA GLY A 74 14.60 -12.39 1.70
C GLY A 74 15.20 -11.99 3.05
N SER A 75 15.17 -10.69 3.38
CA SER A 75 15.66 -10.21 4.68
C SER A 75 14.85 -10.77 5.85
N GLY A 76 13.52 -10.78 5.73
CA GLY A 76 12.62 -11.38 6.72
C GLY A 76 12.83 -12.89 6.85
N LEU A 77 13.13 -13.58 5.74
CA LEU A 77 13.49 -15.00 5.76
C LEU A 77 14.80 -15.22 6.53
N THR A 78 15.87 -14.48 6.21
CA THR A 78 17.18 -14.67 6.85
C THR A 78 17.16 -14.38 8.35
N GLN A 79 16.38 -13.38 8.78
CA GLN A 79 16.32 -12.95 10.18
C GLN A 79 15.35 -13.82 10.99
N GLY A 80 14.19 -14.17 10.45
CA GLY A 80 13.17 -14.91 11.19
C GLY A 80 13.17 -16.42 10.97
N GLY A 81 13.66 -16.90 9.84
CA GLY A 81 13.44 -18.26 9.38
C GLY A 81 12.05 -18.44 8.74
N PRO A 82 11.82 -19.57 8.05
CA PRO A 82 10.62 -19.77 7.23
C PRO A 82 9.33 -19.87 8.04
N GLY A 83 9.39 -20.44 9.26
CA GLY A 83 8.25 -20.55 10.17
C GLY A 83 7.84 -19.20 10.74
N SER A 84 8.80 -18.42 11.25
CA SER A 84 8.53 -17.04 11.70
C SER A 84 7.96 -16.18 10.59
N LEU A 85 8.55 -16.24 9.39
CA LEU A 85 8.09 -15.49 8.22
C LEU A 85 6.64 -15.80 7.87
N PHE A 86 6.28 -17.09 7.82
CA PHE A 86 4.92 -17.50 7.52
C PHE A 86 3.91 -17.02 8.57
N ILE A 87 4.23 -17.19 9.86
CA ILE A 87 3.36 -16.75 10.96
C ILE A 87 3.23 -15.22 10.95
N ALA A 88 4.32 -14.49 10.75
CA ALA A 88 4.33 -13.04 10.67
C ALA A 88 3.40 -12.52 9.55
N PHE A 89 3.48 -13.10 8.35
CA PHE A 89 2.63 -12.73 7.23
C PHE A 89 1.15 -13.06 7.49
N ILE A 90 0.83 -14.16 8.19
CA ILE A 90 -0.54 -14.47 8.62
C ILE A 90 -1.06 -13.42 9.62
N VAL A 91 -0.29 -13.18 10.69
CA VAL A 91 -0.69 -12.27 11.77
C VAL A 91 -0.90 -10.86 11.22
N TYR A 92 0.04 -10.35 10.42
CA TYR A 92 -0.07 -9.01 9.87
C TYR A 92 -1.18 -8.90 8.81
N SER A 93 -1.40 -9.93 7.99
CA SER A 93 -2.55 -10.00 7.09
C SER A 93 -3.88 -9.88 7.83
N CYS A 94 -3.99 -10.49 9.02
CA CYS A 94 -5.16 -10.33 9.88
C CYS A 94 -5.30 -8.89 10.37
N PHE A 95 -4.21 -8.25 10.82
CA PHE A 95 -4.22 -6.85 11.26
C PHE A 95 -4.68 -5.91 10.15
N LEU A 96 -4.10 -6.03 8.95
CA LEU A 96 -4.50 -5.21 7.82
C LEU A 96 -5.91 -5.56 7.31
N GLY A 97 -6.36 -6.80 7.51
CA GLY A 97 -7.75 -7.20 7.30
C GLY A 97 -8.74 -6.39 8.15
N LEU A 98 -8.38 -6.05 9.39
CA LEU A 98 -9.20 -5.20 10.26
C LEU A 98 -9.27 -3.75 9.73
N VAL A 99 -8.13 -3.20 9.29
CA VAL A 99 -8.05 -1.87 8.67
C VAL A 99 -8.87 -1.83 7.38
N ASN A 100 -8.74 -2.86 6.54
CA ASN A 100 -9.51 -3.01 5.31
C ASN A 100 -11.02 -3.02 5.57
N ASN A 101 -11.45 -3.70 6.62
CA ASN A 101 -12.86 -3.76 7.00
C ASN A 101 -13.41 -2.38 7.40
N CYS A 102 -12.59 -1.53 8.04
CA CYS A 102 -12.92 -0.15 8.34
C CYS A 102 -13.01 0.69 7.05
N MET A 103 -11.98 0.59 6.20
CA MET A 103 -11.88 1.34 4.96
C MET A 103 -12.98 1.00 3.95
N ALA A 104 -13.36 -0.27 3.86
CA ALA A 104 -14.42 -0.74 2.97
C ALA A 104 -15.76 -0.07 3.27
N GLU A 105 -16.12 0.03 4.54
CA GLU A 105 -17.39 0.63 4.96
C GLU A 105 -17.42 2.14 4.73
N MET A 106 -16.35 2.85 5.10
CA MET A 106 -16.25 4.29 4.89
C MET A 106 -16.19 4.67 3.40
N SER A 107 -15.36 3.99 2.62
CA SER A 107 -15.13 4.33 1.20
C SER A 107 -16.32 3.95 0.32
N VAL A 108 -17.06 2.90 0.66
CA VAL A 108 -18.29 2.55 -0.05
C VAL A 108 -19.44 3.50 0.34
N PHE A 109 -19.50 3.95 1.59
CA PHE A 109 -20.49 4.92 2.03
C PHE A 109 -20.27 6.29 1.36
N MET A 110 -19.04 6.80 1.39
CA MET A 110 -18.65 8.11 0.87
C MET A 110 -17.49 8.01 -0.13
N PRO A 111 -17.75 7.65 -1.40
CA PRO A 111 -16.71 7.60 -2.42
C PRO A 111 -16.34 9.02 -2.87
N VAL A 112 -15.25 9.56 -2.33
CA VAL A 112 -14.74 10.91 -2.60
C VAL A 112 -13.24 10.86 -2.94
N SER A 113 -12.76 11.78 -3.78
CA SER A 113 -11.32 11.86 -4.07
C SER A 113 -10.54 12.29 -2.83
N GLY A 114 -9.30 11.82 -2.70
CA GLY A 114 -8.50 11.95 -1.47
C GLY A 114 -8.93 10.98 -0.35
N SER A 115 -10.13 10.38 -0.45
CA SER A 115 -10.60 9.27 0.37
C SER A 115 -10.38 9.46 1.88
N PHE A 116 -9.59 8.61 2.53
CA PHE A 116 -9.32 8.64 3.96
C PHE A 116 -8.71 9.95 4.43
N VAL A 117 -7.94 10.66 3.60
CA VAL A 117 -7.40 12.00 3.93
C VAL A 117 -8.56 12.99 4.16
N ARG A 118 -9.49 13.05 3.20
CA ARG A 118 -10.64 13.95 3.25
C ARG A 118 -11.67 13.53 4.30
N MET A 119 -11.86 12.23 4.48
CA MET A 119 -12.66 11.66 5.58
C MET A 119 -12.08 12.02 6.95
N GLY A 120 -10.74 12.08 7.07
CA GLY A 120 -10.04 12.55 8.26
C GLY A 120 -10.40 13.98 8.62
N SER A 121 -10.32 14.89 7.65
CA SER A 121 -10.75 16.29 7.83
C SER A 121 -12.23 16.39 8.22
N LYS A 122 -13.07 15.51 7.67
CA LYS A 122 -14.52 15.60 7.83
C LYS A 122 -15.04 15.02 9.14
N TRP A 123 -14.50 13.89 9.60
CA TRP A 123 -15.02 13.17 10.76
C TRP A 123 -14.18 13.33 12.03
N VAL A 124 -12.88 13.62 11.90
CA VAL A 124 -11.99 13.78 13.05
C VAL A 124 -11.75 15.26 13.32
N ASP A 125 -10.95 15.91 12.47
CA ASP A 125 -10.60 17.33 12.56
C ASP A 125 -9.82 17.76 11.30
N GLU A 126 -9.89 19.04 10.93
CA GLU A 126 -9.15 19.60 9.78
C GLU A 126 -7.62 19.44 9.93
N ALA A 127 -7.07 19.68 11.12
CA ALA A 127 -5.64 19.50 11.38
C ALA A 127 -5.22 18.03 11.30
N PHE A 128 -6.11 17.11 11.66
CA PHE A 128 -5.88 15.67 11.53
C PHE A 128 -5.78 15.27 10.04
N GLY A 129 -6.70 15.77 9.21
CA GLY A 129 -6.65 15.56 7.76
C GLY A 129 -5.42 16.20 7.10
N PHE A 130 -4.96 17.36 7.59
CA PHE A 130 -3.71 17.98 7.14
C PHE A 130 -2.50 17.09 7.41
N MET A 131 -2.34 16.63 8.65
CA MET A 131 -1.24 15.75 9.05
C MET A 131 -1.24 14.44 8.24
N LEU A 132 -2.41 13.79 8.16
CA LEU A 132 -2.59 12.53 7.44
C LEU A 132 -2.25 12.66 5.96
N GLY A 133 -2.74 13.71 5.29
CA GLY A 133 -2.46 13.89 3.88
C GLY A 133 -0.99 14.16 3.58
N TRP A 134 -0.29 14.94 4.40
CA TRP A 134 1.14 15.15 4.24
C TRP A 134 1.97 13.90 4.57
N ASN A 135 1.58 13.12 5.58
CA ASN A 135 2.20 11.83 5.87
C ASN A 135 2.08 10.87 4.67
N PHE A 136 0.86 10.73 4.13
CA PHE A 136 0.61 9.87 2.97
C PHE A 136 1.32 10.37 1.70
N PHE A 137 1.39 11.68 1.48
CA PHE A 137 2.16 12.25 0.35
C PHE A 137 3.64 11.92 0.45
N LEU A 138 4.26 12.14 1.61
CA LEU A 138 5.68 11.87 1.82
C LEU A 138 5.97 10.37 1.74
N TYR A 139 5.09 9.53 2.29
CA TYR A 139 5.16 8.08 2.13
C TYR A 139 5.23 7.66 0.65
N GLU A 140 4.25 8.08 -0.16
CA GLU A 140 4.21 7.76 -1.60
C GLU A 140 5.42 8.33 -2.36
N ALA A 141 5.83 9.57 -2.05
CA ALA A 141 6.93 10.23 -2.74
C ALA A 141 8.30 9.58 -2.44
N VAL A 142 8.52 9.10 -1.21
CA VAL A 142 9.75 8.41 -0.78
C VAL A 142 9.82 6.97 -1.29
N LEU A 143 8.69 6.32 -1.58
CA LEU A 143 8.69 5.00 -2.22
C LEU A 143 9.24 5.03 -3.66
N ILE A 144 9.17 6.16 -4.36
CA ILE A 144 9.68 6.27 -5.74
C ILE A 144 11.21 6.04 -5.80
N PRO A 145 12.07 6.77 -5.05
CA PRO A 145 13.51 6.50 -5.04
C PRO A 145 13.85 5.12 -4.45
N TRP A 146 13.00 4.56 -3.59
CA TRP A 146 13.14 3.19 -3.08
C TRP A 146 13.01 2.16 -4.21
N GLU A 147 11.99 2.29 -5.06
CA GLU A 147 11.81 1.40 -6.23
C GLU A 147 12.95 1.53 -7.24
N ILE A 148 13.44 2.74 -7.50
CA ILE A 148 14.61 2.96 -8.38
C ILE A 148 15.85 2.25 -7.81
N SER A 149 16.05 2.32 -6.48
CA SER A 149 17.16 1.64 -5.82
C SER A 149 17.05 0.12 -5.90
N ALA A 150 15.84 -0.43 -5.77
CA ALA A 150 15.59 -1.84 -5.95
C ALA A 150 15.77 -2.30 -7.41
N LEU A 151 15.40 -1.45 -8.38
CA LEU A 151 15.64 -1.72 -9.81
C LEU A 151 17.13 -1.85 -10.10
N ASN A 152 17.95 -0.95 -9.56
CA ASN A 152 19.40 -1.03 -9.67
C ASN A 152 19.94 -2.37 -9.17
N LEU A 153 19.48 -2.80 -7.99
CA LEU A 153 19.88 -4.06 -7.39
C LEU A 153 19.45 -5.29 -8.20
N VAL A 154 18.34 -5.21 -8.95
CA VAL A 154 17.88 -6.31 -9.81
C VAL A 154 18.64 -6.34 -11.15
N LEU A 155 19.11 -5.20 -11.64
CA LEU A 155 19.88 -5.11 -12.88
C LEU A 155 21.29 -5.69 -12.78
N THR A 156 21.90 -5.69 -11.58
CA THR A 156 23.22 -6.32 -11.32
C THR A 156 23.22 -7.82 -11.61
N PHE A 157 22.05 -8.46 -11.70
CA PHE A 157 21.92 -9.83 -12.14
C PHE A 157 22.54 -10.08 -13.54
N TRP A 158 22.40 -9.13 -14.48
CA TRP A 158 22.95 -9.27 -15.84
C TRP A 158 24.34 -8.66 -15.99
N SER A 159 24.61 -7.54 -15.32
CA SER A 159 25.90 -6.86 -15.43
C SER A 159 26.11 -5.90 -14.27
N ASP A 160 27.28 -6.01 -13.63
CA ASP A 160 27.75 -5.05 -12.61
C ASP A 160 28.33 -3.76 -13.23
N ASN A 161 28.51 -3.72 -14.56
CA ASN A 161 29.06 -2.57 -15.28
C ASN A 161 28.02 -1.50 -15.64
N ILE A 162 26.77 -1.63 -15.17
CA ILE A 162 25.71 -0.67 -15.45
C ILE A 162 25.89 0.54 -14.51
N PRO A 163 26.13 1.76 -15.00
CA PRO A 163 26.29 2.92 -14.14
C PRO A 163 24.99 3.21 -13.39
N LEU A 164 25.02 3.13 -12.06
CA LEU A 164 23.85 3.35 -11.20
C LEU A 164 23.18 4.71 -11.47
N ALA A 165 24.00 5.76 -11.62
CA ALA A 165 23.53 7.10 -11.94
C ALA A 165 22.74 7.16 -13.27
N ALA A 166 23.12 6.35 -14.27
CA ALA A 166 22.43 6.30 -15.55
C ALA A 166 21.05 5.64 -15.43
N VAL A 167 20.92 4.59 -14.63
CA VAL A 167 19.63 3.96 -14.33
C VAL A 167 18.71 4.92 -13.59
N CYS A 168 19.22 5.60 -12.55
CA CYS A 168 18.44 6.61 -11.82
C CYS A 168 17.94 7.72 -12.76
N ALA A 169 18.83 8.30 -13.57
CA ALA A 169 18.45 9.32 -14.55
C ALA A 169 17.42 8.81 -15.57
N ALA A 170 17.60 7.59 -16.08
CA ALA A 170 16.67 6.99 -17.04
C ALA A 170 15.28 6.77 -16.42
N CYS A 171 15.19 6.24 -15.19
CA CYS A 171 13.91 6.05 -14.50
C CYS A 171 13.19 7.37 -14.26
N ILE A 172 13.90 8.39 -13.75
CA ILE A 172 13.34 9.72 -13.51
C ILE A 172 12.79 10.32 -14.81
N PHE A 173 13.56 10.23 -15.90
CA PHE A 173 13.14 10.72 -17.20
C PHE A 173 11.89 9.98 -17.71
N LEU A 174 11.90 8.64 -17.65
CA LEU A 174 10.78 7.82 -18.12
C LEU A 174 9.51 8.03 -17.30
N TYR A 175 9.62 8.10 -15.97
CA TYR A 175 8.48 8.45 -15.10
C TYR A 175 7.91 9.80 -15.46
N GLY A 176 8.76 10.79 -15.76
CA GLY A 176 8.28 12.09 -16.19
C GLY A 176 7.59 12.08 -17.54
N VAL A 177 8.12 11.35 -18.52
CA VAL A 177 7.49 11.21 -19.83
C VAL A 177 6.12 10.53 -19.72
N ILE A 178 6.03 9.43 -18.97
CA ILE A 178 4.79 8.66 -18.80
C ILE A 178 3.72 9.51 -18.09
N ASN A 179 4.08 10.17 -16.99
CA ASN A 179 3.13 10.96 -16.19
C ASN A 179 2.79 12.34 -16.77
N LEU A 180 3.54 12.84 -17.76
CA LEU A 180 3.19 14.09 -18.45
C LEU A 180 2.43 13.86 -19.75
N PHE A 181 2.86 12.89 -20.56
CA PHE A 181 2.37 12.72 -21.93
C PHE A 181 1.45 11.50 -22.09
N ALA A 182 1.62 10.47 -21.27
CA ALA A 182 0.91 9.20 -21.39
C ALA A 182 -0.24 9.01 -20.38
N VAL A 183 -0.65 10.03 -19.63
CA VAL A 183 -1.70 9.89 -18.58
C VAL A 183 -3.03 9.37 -19.12
N LYS A 184 -3.38 9.69 -20.37
CA LYS A 184 -4.58 9.12 -21.02
C LYS A 184 -4.47 7.61 -21.23
N TRP A 185 -3.26 7.09 -21.37
CA TRP A 185 -2.94 5.68 -21.58
C TRP A 185 -2.52 4.98 -20.29
N TYR A 186 -2.23 5.72 -19.22
CA TYR A 186 -1.77 5.19 -17.94
C TYR A 186 -2.65 4.05 -17.42
N GLY A 187 -3.98 4.22 -17.45
CA GLY A 187 -4.92 3.18 -16.99
C GLY A 187 -4.86 1.87 -17.78
N GLU A 188 -4.52 1.94 -19.08
CA GLU A 188 -4.31 0.76 -19.93
C GLU A 188 -2.90 0.19 -19.78
N SER A 189 -1.87 1.05 -19.73
CA SER A 189 -0.49 0.61 -19.48
C SER A 189 -0.35 -0.12 -18.15
N GLU A 190 -0.98 0.40 -17.10
CA GLU A 190 -0.97 -0.22 -15.77
C GLU A 190 -1.78 -1.52 -15.73
N PHE A 191 -2.85 -1.63 -16.54
CA PHE A 191 -3.58 -2.88 -16.71
C PHE A 191 -2.66 -4.00 -17.25
N TRP A 192 -1.87 -3.72 -18.29
CA TRP A 192 -0.95 -4.70 -18.87
C TRP A 192 0.24 -5.00 -17.95
N LEU A 193 0.83 -3.97 -17.32
CA LEU A 193 1.96 -4.14 -16.40
C LEU A 193 1.55 -4.92 -15.14
N SER A 194 0.36 -4.66 -14.59
CA SER A 194 -0.22 -5.44 -13.49
C SER A 194 -0.47 -6.90 -13.88
N GLY A 195 -0.86 -7.17 -15.14
CA GLY A 195 -0.93 -8.52 -15.68
C GLY A 195 0.39 -9.27 -15.59
N GLY A 196 1.52 -8.60 -15.87
CA GLY A 196 2.87 -9.16 -15.72
C GLY A 196 3.18 -9.60 -14.28
N LYS A 197 2.72 -8.85 -13.27
CA LYS A 197 2.90 -9.20 -11.85
C LYS A 197 2.12 -10.46 -11.46
N VAL A 198 0.91 -10.62 -12.01
CA VAL A 198 0.10 -11.83 -11.81
C VAL A 198 0.77 -13.05 -12.45
N VAL A 199 1.36 -12.89 -13.63
CA VAL A 199 2.15 -13.95 -14.28
C VAL A 199 3.39 -14.29 -13.45
N LEU A 200 4.08 -13.29 -12.93
CA LEU A 200 5.26 -13.47 -12.08
C LEU A 200 4.96 -14.27 -10.81
N ILE A 201 3.87 -13.94 -10.09
CA ILE A 201 3.52 -14.68 -8.88
C ILE A 201 3.07 -16.11 -9.18
N ALA A 202 2.29 -16.31 -10.26
CA ALA A 202 1.89 -17.64 -10.70
C ALA A 202 3.12 -18.48 -11.08
N MET A 203 4.08 -17.90 -11.82
CA MET A 203 5.34 -18.54 -12.18
C MET A 203 6.13 -18.96 -10.95
N ILE A 204 6.26 -18.08 -9.95
CA ILE A 204 7.00 -18.38 -8.72
C ILE A 204 6.33 -19.50 -7.93
N PHE A 205 4.99 -19.50 -7.82
CA PHE A 205 4.28 -20.57 -7.11
C PHE A 205 4.37 -21.90 -7.84
N SER A 206 4.20 -21.90 -9.16
CA SER A 206 4.41 -23.10 -9.97
C SER A 206 5.84 -23.61 -9.88
N PHE A 207 6.83 -22.70 -9.95
CA PHE A 207 8.24 -23.03 -9.76
C PHE A 207 8.46 -23.71 -8.41
N THR A 208 8.07 -23.07 -7.30
CA THR A 208 8.25 -23.63 -5.96
C THR A 208 7.59 -25.00 -5.83
N PHE A 209 6.36 -25.18 -6.31
CA PHE A 209 5.65 -26.46 -6.23
C PHE A 209 6.36 -27.55 -7.04
N ILE A 210 6.69 -27.28 -8.30
CA ILE A 210 7.34 -28.24 -9.20
C ILE A 210 8.72 -28.65 -8.66
N THR A 211 9.52 -27.69 -8.19
CA THR A 211 10.85 -28.00 -7.65
C THR A 211 10.77 -28.73 -6.31
N MET A 212 9.80 -28.38 -5.47
CA MET A 212 9.56 -29.04 -4.18
C MET A 212 9.26 -30.53 -4.32
N VAL A 213 8.52 -30.93 -5.35
CA VAL A 213 8.17 -32.34 -5.61
C VAL A 213 9.21 -33.11 -6.43
N GLY A 214 10.39 -32.52 -6.69
CA GLY A 214 11.49 -33.18 -7.40
C GLY A 214 11.55 -32.92 -8.90
N GLY A 215 10.69 -32.05 -9.45
CA GLY A 215 10.74 -31.57 -10.83
C GLY A 215 11.85 -30.55 -11.09
N ASN A 216 12.99 -30.67 -10.41
CA ASN A 216 14.16 -29.81 -10.56
C ASN A 216 15.32 -30.58 -11.23
N PRO A 217 16.33 -29.89 -11.79
CA PRO A 217 17.46 -30.54 -12.47
C PRO A 217 18.28 -31.51 -11.61
N LYS A 218 18.17 -31.41 -10.28
CA LYS A 218 18.84 -32.30 -9.33
C LYS A 218 17.99 -33.53 -8.99
N HIS A 219 16.77 -33.63 -9.52
CA HIS A 219 15.79 -34.68 -9.22
C HIS A 219 15.55 -34.90 -7.72
N ASP A 220 15.70 -33.84 -6.92
CA ASP A 220 15.65 -33.90 -5.47
C ASP A 220 14.31 -33.38 -4.94
N ALA A 221 13.48 -34.25 -4.38
CA ALA A 221 12.23 -33.87 -3.73
C ALA A 221 12.50 -33.33 -2.32
N TYR A 222 12.85 -32.03 -2.22
CA TYR A 222 13.21 -31.43 -0.95
C TYR A 222 12.02 -31.10 -0.05
N GLY A 223 10.78 -30.99 -0.58
CA GLY A 223 9.61 -30.78 0.28
C GLY A 223 9.76 -29.57 1.22
N PHE A 224 9.49 -29.77 2.51
CA PHE A 224 9.70 -28.78 3.58
C PHE A 224 11.07 -28.94 4.27
N ARG A 225 12.11 -29.42 3.58
CA ARG A 225 13.43 -29.69 4.17
C ARG A 225 13.98 -28.48 4.93
N TYR A 226 13.88 -27.28 4.36
CA TYR A 226 14.40 -26.06 4.99
C TYR A 226 13.67 -25.62 6.26
N TRP A 227 12.45 -26.13 6.48
CA TRP A 227 11.72 -25.93 7.73
C TRP A 227 12.21 -26.85 8.86
N ARG A 228 12.94 -27.92 8.52
CA ARG A 228 13.56 -28.85 9.48
C ARG A 228 15.05 -28.56 9.65
N GLU A 229 15.76 -28.35 8.55
CA GLU A 229 17.20 -28.11 8.50
C GLU A 229 17.50 -26.98 7.51
N PRO A 230 18.01 -25.81 7.95
CA PRO A 230 18.54 -25.48 9.28
C PRO A 230 17.48 -25.23 10.39
N GLY A 231 16.19 -25.21 10.05
CA GLY A 231 15.09 -25.12 11.02
C GLY A 231 14.05 -24.06 10.66
N ALA A 232 12.90 -24.11 11.34
CA ALA A 232 11.79 -23.20 11.05
C ALA A 232 11.97 -21.79 11.62
N PHE A 233 12.68 -21.65 12.74
CA PHE A 233 12.82 -20.39 13.48
C PHE A 233 14.30 -20.05 13.57
N ALA A 234 14.71 -19.00 12.87
CA ALA A 234 16.06 -18.45 12.97
C ALA A 234 16.18 -17.60 14.24
N GLU A 235 17.40 -17.52 14.76
CA GLU A 235 17.74 -16.69 15.91
C GLU A 235 18.26 -15.34 15.40
N TYR A 236 17.71 -14.25 15.93
CA TYR A 236 18.07 -12.89 15.54
C TYR A 236 18.43 -12.09 16.81
N VAL A 237 19.54 -11.35 16.76
CA VAL A 237 20.10 -10.54 17.87
C VAL A 237 20.61 -11.37 19.05
N THR A 238 19.74 -12.07 19.77
CA THR A 238 20.12 -12.98 20.85
C THR A 238 20.01 -14.45 20.44
N THR A 239 20.43 -15.36 21.32
CA THR A 239 20.35 -16.82 21.09
C THR A 239 19.22 -17.46 21.88
N GLY A 240 18.73 -18.61 21.44
CA GLY A 240 17.69 -19.37 22.13
C GLY A 240 16.26 -18.86 21.90
N SER A 241 15.37 -19.01 22.89
CA SER A 241 13.94 -18.67 22.73
C SER A 241 13.71 -17.18 22.48
N LEU A 242 14.49 -16.32 23.13
CA LEU A 242 14.44 -14.87 22.93
C LEU A 242 14.85 -14.53 21.49
N GLY A 243 15.97 -15.07 21.01
CA GLY A 243 16.45 -14.87 19.64
C GLY A 243 15.44 -15.28 18.57
N ARG A 244 14.69 -16.37 18.80
CA ARG A 244 13.62 -16.81 17.89
C ARG A 244 12.42 -15.87 17.90
N PHE A 245 12.08 -15.31 19.07
CA PHE A 245 11.03 -14.29 19.17
C PHE A 245 11.45 -12.98 18.50
N GLU A 246 12.71 -12.57 18.69
CA GLU A 246 13.30 -11.41 17.99
C GLU A 246 13.31 -11.62 16.47
N GLY A 247 13.57 -12.85 16.01
CA GLY A 247 13.46 -13.24 14.60
C GLY A 247 12.02 -13.19 14.09
N PHE A 248 11.04 -13.59 14.90
CA PHE A 248 9.63 -13.41 14.60
C PHE A 248 9.26 -11.92 14.46
N LEU A 249 9.71 -11.06 15.36
CA LEU A 249 9.49 -9.61 15.25
C LEU A 249 10.12 -9.04 13.99
N ALA A 250 11.36 -9.45 13.64
CA ALA A 250 12.01 -9.03 12.41
C ALA A 250 11.20 -9.42 11.16
N ALA A 251 10.66 -10.65 11.14
CA ALA A 251 9.76 -11.08 10.08
C ALA A 251 8.42 -10.31 10.07
N LEU A 252 7.89 -9.94 11.24
CA LEU A 252 6.66 -9.15 11.38
C LEU A 252 6.80 -7.74 10.79
N TRP A 253 7.94 -7.09 10.99
CA TRP A 253 8.24 -5.79 10.37
C TRP A 253 8.33 -5.93 8.85
N LYS A 254 9.00 -6.98 8.35
CA LYS A 254 9.02 -7.23 6.90
C LYS A 254 7.63 -7.53 6.33
N ALA A 255 6.78 -8.23 7.07
CA ALA A 255 5.37 -8.38 6.71
C ALA A 255 4.64 -7.03 6.69
N ALA A 256 4.90 -6.17 7.68
CA ALA A 256 4.29 -4.85 7.77
C ALA A 256 4.60 -3.95 6.58
N PHE A 257 5.87 -3.91 6.19
CA PHE A 257 6.30 -3.19 4.99
C PHE A 257 5.76 -3.81 3.68
N THR A 258 5.62 -5.13 3.62
CA THR A 258 5.25 -5.82 2.37
C THR A 258 3.74 -5.77 2.11
N ILE A 259 2.91 -5.91 3.15
CA ILE A 259 1.47 -6.08 3.00
C ILE A 259 0.79 -4.71 3.02
N VAL A 260 0.29 -4.32 1.85
CA VAL A 260 -0.42 -3.05 1.59
C VAL A 260 -1.66 -3.30 0.73
N GLY A 261 -2.57 -2.32 0.60
CA GLY A 261 -3.69 -2.47 -0.33
C GLY A 261 -4.91 -1.57 -0.12
N PRO A 262 -5.50 -1.53 1.10
CA PRO A 262 -6.77 -0.83 1.32
C PRO A 262 -6.75 0.64 0.90
N GLU A 263 -5.65 1.33 1.13
CA GLU A 263 -5.37 2.71 0.77
C GLU A 263 -5.43 2.96 -0.74
N TYR A 264 -4.91 2.04 -1.57
CA TYR A 264 -4.93 2.20 -3.03
C TYR A 264 -6.36 2.08 -3.58
N ILE A 265 -7.18 1.17 -3.03
CA ILE A 265 -8.60 1.10 -3.40
C ILE A 265 -9.31 2.39 -3.00
N ALA A 266 -9.02 2.85 -1.78
CA ALA A 266 -9.63 4.03 -1.20
C ALA A 266 -9.33 5.27 -2.06
N MET A 267 -8.06 5.49 -2.45
CA MET A 267 -7.65 6.62 -3.29
C MET A 267 -8.37 6.67 -4.64
N MET A 268 -8.66 5.51 -5.24
CA MET A 268 -9.37 5.43 -6.51
C MET A 268 -10.91 5.54 -6.39
N SER A 269 -11.45 5.67 -5.17
CA SER A 269 -12.90 5.71 -4.92
C SER A 269 -13.59 6.90 -5.59
N GLY A 270 -12.95 8.07 -5.64
CA GLY A 270 -13.47 9.27 -6.29
C GLY A 270 -13.51 9.20 -7.82
N GLU A 271 -12.69 8.35 -8.45
CA GLU A 271 -12.57 8.23 -9.92
C GLU A 271 -13.31 7.01 -10.49
N ALA A 272 -13.86 6.16 -9.62
CA ALA A 272 -14.51 4.92 -9.99
C ALA A 272 -15.86 5.13 -10.70
N ALA A 273 -16.07 4.44 -11.83
CA ALA A 273 -17.41 4.27 -12.38
C ALA A 273 -18.25 3.40 -11.44
N HIS A 274 -19.52 3.74 -11.20
CA HIS A 274 -20.41 3.03 -10.25
C HIS A 274 -19.72 2.67 -8.91
N PRO A 275 -19.26 3.68 -8.14
CA PRO A 275 -18.29 3.49 -7.06
C PRO A 275 -18.76 2.49 -6.02
N ARG A 276 -20.01 2.55 -5.56
CA ARG A 276 -20.53 1.63 -4.53
C ARG A 276 -20.45 0.16 -4.91
N LYS A 277 -20.74 -0.18 -6.17
CA LYS A 277 -20.70 -1.56 -6.68
C LYS A 277 -19.27 -2.05 -6.87
N ASN A 278 -18.44 -1.21 -7.48
CA ASN A 278 -17.07 -1.58 -7.85
C ASN A 278 -16.13 -1.60 -6.64
N LEU A 279 -16.23 -0.63 -5.73
CA LEU A 279 -15.46 -0.58 -4.48
C LEU A 279 -15.81 -1.76 -3.58
N LYS A 280 -17.10 -2.07 -3.41
CA LYS A 280 -17.54 -3.24 -2.64
C LYS A 280 -16.91 -4.54 -3.14
N ARG A 281 -16.80 -4.72 -4.46
CA ARG A 281 -16.09 -5.87 -5.05
C ARG A 281 -14.59 -5.81 -4.78
N ALA A 282 -13.96 -4.65 -5.01
CA ALA A 282 -12.52 -4.47 -4.81
C ALA A 282 -12.10 -4.78 -3.37
N PHE A 283 -12.75 -4.19 -2.36
CA PHE A 283 -12.43 -4.40 -0.95
C PHE A 283 -12.64 -5.86 -0.50
N LYS A 284 -13.64 -6.56 -1.04
CA LYS A 284 -13.83 -8.00 -0.77
C LYS A 284 -12.71 -8.86 -1.32
N THR A 285 -12.15 -8.50 -2.47
CA THR A 285 -11.04 -9.26 -3.07
C THR A 285 -9.74 -9.12 -2.30
N ILE A 286 -9.56 -8.07 -1.47
CA ILE A 286 -8.34 -7.88 -0.67
C ILE A 286 -8.05 -9.05 0.26
N TYR A 287 -9.07 -9.62 0.92
CA TYR A 287 -8.86 -10.72 1.86
C TYR A 287 -8.24 -11.96 1.17
N TRP A 288 -8.69 -12.25 -0.05
CA TRP A 288 -8.11 -13.32 -0.87
C TRP A 288 -6.67 -13.00 -1.28
N ARG A 289 -6.36 -11.72 -1.55
CA ARG A 289 -5.00 -11.28 -1.91
C ARG A 289 -4.02 -11.43 -0.76
N PHE A 290 -4.43 -11.09 0.46
CA PHE A 290 -3.66 -11.37 1.68
C PHE A 290 -3.31 -12.86 1.79
N GLY A 291 -4.28 -13.74 1.55
CA GLY A 291 -4.05 -15.19 1.50
C GLY A 291 -3.09 -15.64 0.40
N VAL A 292 -3.45 -15.39 -0.86
CA VAL A 292 -2.72 -15.97 -1.98
C VAL A 292 -1.37 -15.31 -2.19
N PHE A 293 -1.32 -13.98 -2.24
CA PHE A 293 -0.11 -13.30 -2.67
C PHE A 293 0.90 -13.17 -1.53
N PHE A 294 0.44 -12.75 -0.36
CA PHE A 294 1.33 -12.46 0.76
C PHE A 294 1.63 -13.70 1.59
N ILE A 295 0.60 -14.36 2.14
CA ILE A 295 0.79 -15.59 2.93
C ILE A 295 1.36 -16.71 2.05
N GLY A 296 0.83 -16.89 0.84
CA GLY A 296 1.37 -17.83 -0.14
C GLY A 296 2.80 -17.48 -0.58
N GLY A 297 3.12 -16.19 -0.74
CA GLY A 297 4.48 -15.71 -1.03
C GLY A 297 5.48 -16.07 0.06
N ALA A 298 5.15 -15.79 1.32
CA ALA A 298 5.96 -16.14 2.48
C ALA A 298 6.18 -17.66 2.59
N LEU A 299 5.13 -18.46 2.39
CA LEU A 299 5.24 -19.91 2.36
C LEU A 299 6.16 -20.39 1.24
N ALA A 300 5.95 -19.89 0.02
CA ALA A 300 6.75 -20.27 -1.15
C ALA A 300 8.24 -19.88 -0.97
N CYS A 301 8.52 -18.70 -0.42
CA CYS A 301 9.87 -18.24 -0.10
C CYS A 301 10.53 -19.15 0.93
N GLY A 302 9.82 -19.47 2.02
CA GLY A 302 10.34 -20.35 3.07
C GLY A 302 10.53 -21.81 2.65
N ILE A 303 9.85 -22.28 1.60
CA ILE A 303 10.03 -23.62 1.03
C ILE A 303 11.23 -23.67 0.07
N VAL A 304 11.43 -22.63 -0.73
CA VAL A 304 12.30 -22.72 -1.92
C VAL A 304 13.78 -22.55 -1.62
N ILE A 305 14.13 -21.85 -0.54
CA ILE A 305 15.52 -21.53 -0.18
C ILE A 305 15.68 -21.56 1.35
N PRO A 306 16.80 -22.07 1.89
CA PRO A 306 17.05 -22.01 3.33
C PRO A 306 17.39 -20.59 3.78
N TYR A 307 17.01 -20.25 5.02
CA TYR A 307 17.29 -18.92 5.56
C TYR A 307 18.78 -18.62 5.74
N ASN A 308 19.63 -19.66 5.77
CA ASN A 308 21.08 -19.53 5.92
C ASN A 308 21.84 -19.67 4.59
N ASP A 309 21.17 -19.46 3.45
CA ASP A 309 21.83 -19.48 2.14
C ASP A 309 22.93 -18.41 2.06
N LYS A 310 24.14 -18.84 1.68
CA LYS A 310 25.33 -17.97 1.66
C LYS A 310 25.21 -16.82 0.66
N LYS A 311 24.60 -17.05 -0.51
CA LYS A 311 24.41 -16.00 -1.53
C LYS A 311 23.39 -14.99 -1.05
N LEU A 312 22.28 -15.45 -0.47
CA LEU A 312 21.26 -14.57 0.08
C LEU A 312 21.83 -13.67 1.19
N ILE A 313 22.60 -14.24 2.13
CA ILE A 313 23.24 -13.48 3.21
C ILE A 313 24.26 -12.48 2.67
N ALA A 314 25.11 -12.88 1.72
CA ALA A 314 26.14 -11.99 1.16
C ALA A 314 25.53 -10.75 0.49
N ILE A 315 24.45 -10.94 -0.27
CA ILE A 315 23.73 -9.85 -0.94
C ILE A 315 23.09 -8.90 0.09
N LEU A 316 22.46 -9.45 1.13
CA LEU A 316 21.83 -8.65 2.19
C LEU A 316 22.85 -7.91 3.07
N ALA A 317 24.07 -8.45 3.23
CA ALA A 317 25.14 -7.84 3.99
C ALA A 317 25.88 -6.70 3.25
N GLY A 318 25.49 -6.39 1.99
CA GLY A 318 26.16 -5.37 1.18
C GLY A 318 27.54 -5.80 0.65
N GLY A 319 27.92 -7.06 0.84
CA GLY A 319 29.18 -7.65 0.40
C GLY A 319 29.16 -8.04 -1.07
N GLY A 320 29.07 -7.06 -1.95
CA GLY A 320 29.34 -7.23 -3.39
C GLY A 320 30.84 -7.30 -3.65
N SER A 321 31.55 -8.23 -3.03
CA SER A 321 32.98 -8.44 -3.27
C SER A 321 33.36 -9.88 -2.95
N GLU A 322 33.05 -10.75 -3.90
CA GLU A 322 33.84 -11.91 -4.33
C GLU A 322 32.89 -12.85 -5.10
N THR A 323 33.07 -12.90 -6.42
CA THR A 323 32.29 -13.65 -7.43
C THR A 323 30.96 -12.99 -7.84
N GLY A 324 30.92 -12.52 -9.10
CA GLY A 324 29.77 -11.85 -9.70
C GLY A 324 28.51 -12.73 -9.77
N THR A 325 27.41 -12.07 -10.13
CA THR A 325 26.01 -12.57 -10.23
C THR A 325 25.18 -12.38 -8.94
N ALA A 326 24.99 -11.13 -8.50
CA ALA A 326 24.06 -10.79 -7.43
C ALA A 326 22.60 -10.84 -7.91
N ALA A 327 21.99 -12.03 -7.86
CA ALA A 327 20.54 -12.19 -7.96
C ALA A 327 19.90 -11.75 -6.65
N SER A 328 19.22 -10.60 -6.61
CA SER A 328 18.72 -10.03 -5.35
C SER A 328 17.37 -10.57 -4.86
N SER A 329 16.67 -11.36 -5.67
CA SER A 329 15.45 -12.06 -5.26
C SER A 329 15.76 -13.48 -4.75
N PRO A 330 15.27 -13.90 -3.57
CA PRO A 330 15.44 -15.27 -3.07
C PRO A 330 14.96 -16.34 -4.06
N TYR A 331 13.93 -16.05 -4.86
CA TYR A 331 13.43 -16.97 -5.89
C TYR A 331 14.43 -17.16 -7.03
N VAL A 332 15.08 -16.07 -7.48
CA VAL A 332 16.10 -16.13 -8.54
C VAL A 332 17.35 -16.84 -8.03
N ILE A 333 17.77 -16.58 -6.79
CA ILE A 333 18.88 -17.31 -6.14
C ILE A 333 18.57 -18.81 -6.08
N ALA A 334 17.35 -19.19 -5.69
CA ALA A 334 16.95 -20.59 -5.63
C ALA A 334 17.01 -21.27 -7.02
N MET A 335 16.55 -20.60 -8.08
CA MET A 335 16.64 -21.11 -9.44
C MET A 335 18.10 -21.34 -9.87
N GLN A 336 19.00 -20.41 -9.54
CA GLN A 336 20.43 -20.55 -9.80
C GLN A 336 21.06 -21.68 -8.98
N ASN A 337 20.70 -21.82 -7.71
CA ASN A 337 21.19 -22.89 -6.84
C ASN A 337 20.75 -24.29 -7.32
N LEU A 338 19.62 -24.38 -8.01
CA LEU A 338 19.14 -25.59 -8.69
C LEU A 338 19.76 -25.82 -10.07
N GLY A 339 20.59 -24.89 -10.57
CA GLY A 339 21.27 -25.01 -11.88
C GLY A 339 20.35 -24.75 -13.07
N ILE A 340 19.26 -23.99 -12.89
CA ILE A 340 18.32 -23.67 -13.98
C ILE A 340 18.87 -22.47 -14.76
N GLY A 341 19.06 -22.64 -16.07
CA GLY A 341 19.66 -21.60 -16.92
C GLY A 341 18.72 -20.45 -17.29
N VAL A 342 17.57 -20.74 -17.92
CA VAL A 342 16.74 -19.71 -18.57
C VAL A 342 15.76 -19.01 -17.63
N LEU A 343 15.14 -19.77 -16.71
CA LEU A 343 14.08 -19.26 -15.84
C LEU A 343 14.53 -18.05 -14.98
N PRO A 344 15.74 -18.02 -14.38
CA PRO A 344 16.25 -16.83 -13.70
C PRO A 344 16.15 -15.55 -14.53
N HIS A 345 16.52 -15.58 -15.82
CA HIS A 345 16.49 -14.40 -16.68
C HIS A 345 15.06 -13.91 -16.93
N VAL A 346 14.11 -14.85 -17.13
CA VAL A 346 12.70 -14.52 -17.35
C VAL A 346 12.08 -13.91 -16.09
N THR A 347 12.31 -14.54 -14.94
CA THR A 347 11.84 -14.03 -13.64
C THR A 347 12.43 -12.65 -13.35
N ASN A 348 13.73 -12.46 -13.58
CA ASN A 348 14.38 -11.18 -13.36
C ASN A 348 13.86 -10.08 -14.32
N ALA A 349 13.59 -10.40 -15.58
CA ALA A 349 12.97 -9.46 -16.53
C ALA A 349 11.56 -9.03 -16.08
N LEU A 350 10.75 -9.97 -15.61
CA LEU A 350 9.43 -9.66 -15.04
C LEU A 350 9.55 -8.79 -13.77
N LEU A 351 10.54 -9.05 -12.91
CA LEU A 351 10.82 -8.22 -11.74
C LEU A 351 11.15 -6.78 -12.14
N VAL A 352 12.02 -6.55 -13.13
CA VAL A 352 12.34 -5.21 -13.65
C VAL A 352 11.07 -4.47 -14.07
N THR A 353 10.20 -5.12 -14.85
CA THR A 353 8.94 -4.50 -15.29
C THR A 353 7.98 -4.21 -14.13
N SER A 354 7.94 -5.09 -13.12
CA SER A 354 7.10 -4.95 -11.94
C SER A 354 7.55 -3.78 -11.04
N ILE A 355 8.86 -3.68 -10.78
CA ILE A 355 9.50 -2.60 -10.01
C ILE A 355 9.27 -1.26 -10.69
N PHE A 356 9.53 -1.19 -12.00
CA PHE A 356 9.34 0.03 -12.76
C PHE A 356 7.86 0.50 -12.74
N SER A 357 6.91 -0.43 -12.92
CA SER A 357 5.48 -0.17 -12.82
C SER A 357 5.05 0.33 -11.43
N ALA A 358 5.59 -0.25 -10.35
CA ALA A 358 5.29 0.19 -8.99
C ALA A 358 5.74 1.65 -8.77
N GLY A 359 6.98 2.00 -9.13
CA GLY A 359 7.49 3.37 -9.00
C GLY A 359 6.68 4.38 -9.82
N ASN A 360 6.21 3.99 -11.01
CA ASN A 360 5.33 4.83 -11.81
C ASN A 360 3.95 5.05 -11.14
N SER A 361 3.42 4.03 -10.47
CA SER A 361 2.19 4.14 -9.68
C SER A 361 2.32 5.06 -8.49
N TYR A 362 3.46 5.04 -7.80
CA TYR A 362 3.73 5.96 -6.69
C TYR A 362 3.83 7.42 -7.14
N VAL A 363 4.41 7.69 -8.31
CA VAL A 363 4.37 9.05 -8.91
C VAL A 363 2.94 9.51 -9.13
N TYR A 364 2.08 8.64 -9.68
CA TYR A 364 0.67 8.94 -9.89
C TYR A 364 -0.06 9.22 -8.56
N CYS A 365 0.07 8.32 -7.58
CA CYS A 365 -0.57 8.44 -6.28
C CYS A 365 -0.11 9.70 -5.52
N ALA A 366 1.21 9.92 -5.39
CA ALA A 366 1.77 11.09 -4.71
C ALA A 366 1.27 12.40 -5.33
N CYS A 367 1.24 12.48 -6.67
CA CYS A 367 0.77 13.65 -7.41
C CYS A 367 -0.72 13.93 -7.14
N ARG A 368 -1.56 12.89 -7.10
CA ARG A 368 -3.00 12.99 -6.79
C ARG A 368 -3.27 13.32 -5.33
N THR A 369 -2.52 12.74 -4.39
CA THR A 369 -2.61 13.10 -2.97
C THR A 369 -2.31 14.57 -2.76
N LEU A 370 -1.22 15.08 -3.35
CA LEU A 370 -0.85 16.50 -3.22
C LEU A 370 -1.87 17.43 -3.88
N TYR A 371 -2.47 17.01 -4.99
CA TYR A 371 -3.58 17.73 -5.62
C TYR A 371 -4.81 17.78 -4.71
N SER A 372 -5.23 16.66 -4.12
CA SER A 372 -6.34 16.62 -3.15
C SER A 372 -6.08 17.50 -1.93
N LEU A 373 -4.87 17.45 -1.35
CA LEU A 373 -4.45 18.37 -0.28
C LEU A 373 -4.60 19.83 -0.69
N SER A 374 -4.22 20.18 -1.93
CA SER A 374 -4.34 21.54 -2.41
C SER A 374 -5.80 21.97 -2.53
N LEU A 375 -6.71 21.09 -2.97
CA LEU A 375 -8.15 21.37 -3.06
C LEU A 375 -8.79 21.62 -1.69
N ASP A 376 -8.38 20.85 -0.69
CA ASP A 376 -8.85 20.98 0.69
C ASP A 376 -8.22 22.15 1.45
N GLY A 377 -7.32 22.93 0.83
CA GLY A 377 -6.68 24.08 1.46
C GLY A 377 -5.49 23.72 2.36
N HIS A 378 -5.14 22.44 2.43
CA HIS A 378 -4.03 21.89 3.20
C HIS A 378 -2.67 22.01 2.48
N ALA A 379 -2.68 22.40 1.19
CA ALA A 379 -1.47 22.73 0.43
C ALA A 379 -1.69 24.02 -0.40
N PRO A 380 -0.62 24.72 -0.81
CA PRO A 380 -0.71 25.99 -1.52
C PRO A 380 -1.64 25.93 -2.75
N GLN A 381 -2.49 26.95 -2.92
CA GLN A 381 -3.52 26.98 -3.96
C GLN A 381 -2.99 26.89 -5.39
N PHE A 382 -1.75 27.35 -5.65
CA PHE A 382 -1.16 27.28 -6.98
C PHE A 382 -1.01 25.83 -7.48
N LEU A 383 -0.90 24.85 -6.58
CA LEU A 383 -0.79 23.42 -6.90
C LEU A 383 -2.03 22.84 -7.60
N ARG A 384 -3.18 23.52 -7.51
CA ARG A 384 -4.44 23.12 -8.16
C ARG A 384 -4.41 23.21 -9.69
N LYS A 385 -3.38 23.83 -10.29
CA LYS A 385 -3.34 24.05 -11.74
C LYS A 385 -3.13 22.73 -12.50
N CYS A 386 -4.14 22.36 -13.29
CA CYS A 386 -4.08 21.20 -14.18
C CYS A 386 -3.77 21.57 -15.64
N THR A 387 -3.11 20.67 -16.36
CA THR A 387 -2.99 20.72 -17.82
C THR A 387 -4.34 20.41 -18.48
N LYS A 388 -4.48 20.68 -19.78
CA LYS A 388 -5.70 20.33 -20.56
C LYS A 388 -6.04 18.83 -20.52
N SER A 389 -5.08 17.99 -20.19
CA SER A 389 -5.25 16.53 -20.07
C SER A 389 -5.62 16.08 -18.64
N GLY A 390 -5.73 17.00 -17.67
CA GLY A 390 -6.12 16.69 -16.28
C GLY A 390 -4.95 16.30 -15.35
N VAL A 391 -3.73 16.69 -15.71
CA VAL A 391 -2.50 16.42 -14.92
C VAL A 391 -2.17 17.66 -14.08
N PRO A 392 -2.06 17.58 -12.75
CA PRO A 392 -1.70 18.71 -11.91
C PRO A 392 -0.19 18.97 -12.01
N ILE A 393 0.19 19.91 -12.88
CA ILE A 393 1.58 20.06 -13.34
C ILE A 393 2.56 20.46 -12.23
N TYR A 394 2.12 21.31 -11.31
CA TYR A 394 2.97 21.76 -10.20
C TYR A 394 3.07 20.69 -9.11
N CYS A 395 1.99 19.94 -8.82
CA CYS A 395 2.07 18.77 -7.95
C CYS A 395 3.08 17.76 -8.49
N PHE A 396 2.99 17.47 -9.79
CA PHE A 396 3.92 16.59 -10.47
C PHE A 396 5.37 17.09 -10.34
N GLY A 397 5.61 18.39 -10.56
CA GLY A 397 6.93 18.99 -10.38
C GLY A 397 7.51 18.80 -8.98
N VAL A 398 6.68 18.97 -7.93
CA VAL A 398 7.10 18.71 -6.53
C VAL A 398 7.38 17.23 -6.30
N THR A 399 6.52 16.33 -6.77
CA THR A 399 6.72 14.87 -6.66
C THR A 399 8.02 14.43 -7.33
N MET A 400 8.36 14.97 -8.50
CA MET A 400 9.57 14.61 -9.24
C MET A 400 10.89 15.05 -8.60
N ILE A 401 10.86 15.82 -7.52
CA ILE A 401 12.07 16.13 -6.73
C ILE A 401 12.52 14.91 -5.94
N PHE A 402 11.60 14.09 -5.41
CA PHE A 402 11.91 12.97 -4.54
C PHE A 402 12.67 11.82 -5.23
N PRO A 403 12.38 11.44 -6.48
CA PRO A 403 13.16 10.45 -7.21
C PRO A 403 14.67 10.74 -7.27
N PHE A 404 15.10 12.00 -7.19
CA PHE A 404 16.52 12.34 -7.13
C PHE A 404 17.23 11.81 -5.86
N LEU A 405 16.49 11.48 -4.80
CA LEU A 405 17.06 10.78 -3.64
C LEU A 405 17.62 9.40 -4.00
N SER A 406 17.22 8.79 -5.12
CA SER A 406 17.82 7.54 -5.60
C SER A 406 19.31 7.68 -5.94
N PHE A 407 19.80 8.91 -6.21
CA PHE A 407 21.24 9.16 -6.39
C PHE A 407 22.06 8.99 -5.11
N LEU A 408 21.43 8.91 -3.93
CA LEU A 408 22.14 8.52 -2.69
C LEU A 408 22.82 7.15 -2.84
N ALA A 409 22.26 6.26 -3.68
CA ALA A 409 22.86 4.96 -3.95
C ALA A 409 24.12 5.04 -4.83
N VAL A 410 24.54 6.23 -5.29
CA VAL A 410 25.85 6.45 -5.92
C VAL A 410 26.94 6.63 -4.87
N GLY A 411 26.62 7.28 -3.74
CA GLY A 411 27.56 7.52 -2.64
C GLY A 411 27.56 6.42 -1.56
N SER A 412 26.63 5.47 -1.64
CA SER A 412 26.48 4.33 -0.72
C SER A 412 26.03 3.09 -1.50
N SER A 413 25.84 1.94 -0.86
CA SER A 413 25.30 0.76 -1.57
C SER A 413 23.78 0.89 -1.79
N SER A 414 23.24 0.36 -2.89
CA SER A 414 21.79 0.36 -3.14
C SER A 414 21.02 -0.35 -2.02
N ALA A 415 21.58 -1.41 -1.45
CA ALA A 415 20.98 -2.14 -0.33
C ALA A 415 20.83 -1.27 0.94
N GLN A 416 21.80 -0.39 1.21
CA GLN A 416 21.76 0.52 2.35
C GLN A 416 20.69 1.60 2.16
N VAL A 417 20.62 2.21 0.98
CA VAL A 417 19.60 3.22 0.65
C VAL A 417 18.19 2.61 0.65
N ILE A 418 18.03 1.38 0.14
CA ILE A 418 16.79 0.61 0.24
C ILE A 418 16.36 0.47 1.70
N THR A 419 17.29 0.17 2.60
CA THR A 419 16.99 0.00 4.03
C THR A 419 16.57 1.32 4.66
N TRP A 420 17.31 2.42 4.43
CA TRP A 420 16.96 3.73 4.97
C TRP A 420 15.59 4.23 4.51
N LEU A 421 15.33 4.17 3.20
CA LEU A 421 14.06 4.61 2.62
C LEU A 421 12.91 3.70 3.05
N ALA A 422 13.12 2.37 3.09
CA ALA A 422 12.11 1.42 3.57
C ALA A 422 11.70 1.74 5.01
N ASN A 423 12.68 1.95 5.88
CA ASN A 423 12.42 2.23 7.30
C ASN A 423 11.61 3.52 7.50
N LEU A 424 11.86 4.55 6.68
CA LEU A 424 11.09 5.79 6.70
C LEU A 424 9.65 5.55 6.23
N THR A 425 9.48 4.86 5.10
CA THR A 425 8.15 4.61 4.53
C THR A 425 7.30 3.66 5.37
N GLU A 426 7.92 2.68 6.04
CA GLU A 426 7.21 1.70 6.86
C GLU A 426 6.52 2.35 8.06
N ALA A 427 7.19 3.28 8.75
CA ALA A 427 6.59 4.00 9.85
C ALA A 427 5.42 4.88 9.39
N SER A 428 5.60 5.62 8.29
CA SER A 428 4.53 6.45 7.71
C SER A 428 3.30 5.60 7.33
N GLN A 429 3.51 4.44 6.71
CA GLN A 429 2.44 3.52 6.33
C GLN A 429 1.63 3.02 7.53
N ILE A 430 2.30 2.61 8.61
CA ILE A 430 1.59 2.13 9.82
C ILE A 430 0.81 3.29 10.46
N ILE A 431 1.36 4.51 10.46
CA ILE A 431 0.65 5.71 10.93
C ILE A 431 -0.62 5.96 10.12
N ASP A 432 -0.59 5.79 8.79
CA ASP A 432 -1.79 5.92 7.96
C ASP A 432 -2.87 4.90 8.37
N TYR A 433 -2.48 3.66 8.68
CA TYR A 433 -3.42 2.63 9.14
C TYR A 433 -3.99 2.90 10.53
N ILE A 434 -3.19 3.47 11.45
CA ILE A 434 -3.67 4.00 12.73
C ILE A 434 -4.74 5.06 12.45
N CYS A 435 -4.43 6.01 11.56
CA CYS A 435 -5.35 7.09 11.22
C CYS A 435 -6.65 6.56 10.60
N MET A 436 -6.60 5.60 9.68
CA MET A 436 -7.79 4.98 9.09
C MET A 436 -8.71 4.32 10.14
N CYS A 437 -8.14 3.59 11.10
CA CYS A 437 -8.91 3.02 12.21
C CYS A 437 -9.52 4.12 13.11
N THR A 438 -8.75 5.17 13.42
CA THR A 438 -9.25 6.32 14.19
C THR A 438 -10.41 7.00 13.48
N ILE A 439 -10.27 7.30 12.19
CA ILE A 439 -11.32 7.90 11.37
C ILE A 439 -12.60 7.05 11.43
N TYR A 440 -12.48 5.72 11.35
CA TYR A 440 -13.63 4.82 11.46
C TYR A 440 -14.35 4.94 12.81
N ILE A 441 -13.61 5.05 13.92
CA ILE A 441 -14.21 5.20 15.25
C ILE A 441 -15.02 6.49 15.32
N PHE A 442 -14.54 7.59 14.74
CA PHE A 442 -15.27 8.85 14.67
C PHE A 442 -16.47 8.77 13.72
N PHE A 443 -16.32 8.14 12.55
CA PHE A 443 -17.41 7.84 11.64
C PHE A 443 -18.55 7.07 12.31
N PHE A 444 -18.20 6.00 13.04
CA PHE A 444 -19.17 5.18 13.75
C PHE A 444 -19.91 5.96 14.86
N ARG A 445 -19.20 6.86 15.55
CA ARG A 445 -19.82 7.79 16.52
C ARG A 445 -20.76 8.77 15.82
N ALA A 446 -20.36 9.31 14.66
CA ALA A 446 -21.19 10.22 13.88
C ALA A 446 -22.50 9.56 13.41
N LEU A 447 -22.45 8.32 12.93
CA LEU A 447 -23.65 7.55 12.57
C LEU A 447 -24.62 7.42 13.76
N LYS A 448 -24.09 7.07 14.94
CA LYS A 448 -24.89 6.94 16.16
C LYS A 448 -25.57 8.25 16.57
N VAL A 449 -24.84 9.36 16.53
CA VAL A 449 -25.38 10.68 16.88
C VAL A 449 -26.44 11.14 15.87
N GLN A 450 -26.26 10.81 14.59
CA GLN A 450 -27.23 11.14 13.53
C GLN A 450 -28.42 10.16 13.45
N GLY A 451 -28.45 9.11 14.27
CA GLY A 451 -29.51 8.10 14.25
C GLY A 451 -29.54 7.24 12.99
N ILE A 452 -28.43 7.16 12.23
CA ILE A 452 -28.34 6.35 11.02
C ILE A 452 -28.04 4.91 11.44
N ASP A 453 -28.98 3.98 11.17
CA ASP A 453 -28.72 2.56 11.39
C ASP A 453 -27.66 2.07 10.41
N ARG A 454 -26.59 1.49 10.96
CA ARG A 454 -25.46 0.94 10.22
C ARG A 454 -25.87 -0.16 9.24
N ASN A 455 -26.94 -0.90 9.51
CA ASN A 455 -27.41 -1.94 8.59
C ASN A 455 -27.97 -1.38 7.27
N THR A 456 -28.24 -0.07 7.21
CA THR A 456 -28.69 0.61 5.98
C THR A 456 -27.53 0.99 5.06
N LEU A 457 -26.28 0.82 5.50
CA LEU A 457 -25.10 1.18 4.71
C LEU A 457 -24.94 0.23 3.50
N PRO A 458 -24.42 0.72 2.35
CA PRO A 458 -24.27 -0.13 1.16
C PRO A 458 -23.25 -1.27 1.32
N TYR A 459 -22.34 -1.12 2.30
CA TYR A 459 -21.44 -2.15 2.79
C TYR A 459 -21.42 -2.09 4.31
N VAL A 460 -21.53 -3.25 4.96
CA VAL A 460 -21.46 -3.38 6.41
C VAL A 460 -20.28 -4.28 6.73
N GLY A 461 -19.27 -3.71 7.39
CA GLY A 461 -18.11 -4.43 7.86
C GLY A 461 -18.43 -5.43 8.97
N TRP A 462 -17.52 -6.34 9.26
CA TRP A 462 -17.77 -7.39 10.26
C TRP A 462 -17.35 -6.89 11.65
N TRP A 463 -18.12 -7.20 12.69
CA TRP A 463 -17.77 -6.90 14.09
C TRP A 463 -17.37 -5.45 14.42
N GLN A 464 -17.86 -4.47 13.64
CA GLN A 464 -17.60 -3.08 13.97
C GLN A 464 -18.47 -2.62 15.16
N PRO A 465 -17.95 -1.78 16.06
CA PRO A 465 -16.67 -1.05 15.98
C PRO A 465 -15.48 -1.79 16.64
N TYR A 466 -15.67 -2.99 17.17
CA TYR A 466 -14.60 -3.73 17.86
C TYR A 466 -13.43 -4.05 16.93
N CYS A 467 -13.73 -4.35 15.66
CA CYS A 467 -12.73 -4.52 14.62
C CYS A 467 -11.80 -3.30 14.48
N ALA A 468 -12.36 -2.08 14.47
CA ALA A 468 -11.56 -0.85 14.42
C ALA A 468 -10.67 -0.66 15.64
N TRP A 469 -11.16 -0.95 16.85
CA TRP A 469 -10.34 -0.88 18.06
C TRP A 469 -9.21 -1.91 18.10
N ALA A 470 -9.49 -3.14 17.68
CA ALA A 470 -8.49 -4.19 17.59
C ALA A 470 -7.43 -3.85 16.53
N GLY A 471 -7.84 -3.34 15.36
CA GLY A 471 -6.93 -2.87 14.32
C GLY A 471 -6.07 -1.70 14.78
N LEU A 472 -6.67 -0.72 15.47
CA LEU A 472 -5.96 0.42 16.04
C LEU A 472 -4.90 -0.04 17.05
N ALA A 473 -5.27 -0.90 18.00
CA ALA A 473 -4.34 -1.42 19.00
C ALA A 473 -3.20 -2.20 18.35
N ALA A 474 -3.49 -3.05 17.36
CA ALA A 474 -2.48 -3.80 16.63
C ALA A 474 -1.48 -2.90 15.90
N MET A 475 -1.95 -1.84 15.22
CA MET A 475 -1.06 -0.91 14.51
C MET A 475 -0.24 -0.04 15.47
N ILE A 476 -0.81 0.39 16.60
CA ILE A 476 -0.08 1.10 17.66
C ILE A 476 1.03 0.22 18.26
N ILE A 477 0.73 -1.05 18.54
CA ILE A 477 1.73 -2.01 19.04
C ILE A 477 2.82 -2.23 17.99
N THR A 478 2.43 -2.37 16.72
CA THR A 478 3.38 -2.57 15.61
C THR A 478 4.35 -1.39 15.52
N VAL A 479 3.85 -0.14 15.47
CA VAL A 479 4.74 1.04 15.37
C VAL A 479 5.54 1.28 16.65
N GLY A 480 4.97 0.98 17.83
CA GLY A 480 5.66 1.18 19.11
C GLY A 480 6.78 0.17 19.37
N CYS A 481 6.65 -1.04 18.84
CA CYS A 481 7.69 -2.08 18.92
C CYS A 481 8.62 -2.09 17.70
N TYR A 482 8.27 -1.39 16.62
CA TYR A 482 9.12 -1.24 15.45
C TYR A 482 10.46 -0.60 15.83
N GLY A 483 11.58 -1.12 15.31
CA GLY A 483 12.89 -0.57 15.62
C GLY A 483 13.38 -0.77 17.06
N TYR A 484 12.75 -1.64 17.88
CA TYR A 484 13.20 -1.92 19.25
C TYR A 484 14.69 -2.29 19.35
N THR A 485 15.27 -2.87 18.31
CA THR A 485 16.69 -3.24 18.25
C THR A 485 17.63 -2.06 18.38
N THR A 486 17.21 -0.84 18.02
CA THR A 486 18.03 0.37 18.19
C THR A 486 18.15 0.79 19.65
N LEU A 487 17.23 0.33 20.51
CA LEU A 487 17.26 0.60 21.96
C LEU A 487 18.12 -0.40 22.73
N LEU A 488 18.69 -1.42 22.06
CA LEU A 488 19.57 -2.39 22.69
C LEU A 488 20.96 -1.80 22.98
N PRO A 489 21.60 -2.14 24.11
CA PRO A 489 22.93 -1.65 24.45
C PRO A 489 23.96 -1.94 23.34
N GLY A 490 24.61 -0.89 22.82
CA GLY A 490 25.63 -1.00 21.77
C GLY A 490 25.09 -1.02 20.33
N TRP A 491 23.78 -0.94 20.12
CA TRP A 491 23.12 -0.89 18.80
C TRP A 491 22.63 0.51 18.41
N TRP A 492 22.92 1.50 19.25
CA TRP A 492 22.68 2.90 18.96
C TRP A 492 23.79 3.45 18.05
N ASP A 493 23.50 3.49 16.75
CA ASP A 493 24.43 3.98 15.73
C ASP A 493 23.64 4.87 14.76
N THR A 494 23.97 6.16 14.66
CA THR A 494 23.25 7.11 13.79
C THR A 494 23.25 6.73 12.32
N GLU A 495 24.13 5.83 11.87
CA GLU A 495 24.20 5.34 10.48
C GLU A 495 23.39 4.05 10.24
N ARG A 496 23.21 3.23 11.29
CA ARG A 496 22.55 1.91 11.24
C ARG A 496 21.18 1.87 11.90
N SER A 497 20.94 2.74 12.86
CA SER A 497 19.65 2.88 13.54
C SER A 497 18.68 3.63 12.64
N SER A 498 17.51 3.02 12.44
CA SER A 498 16.35 3.70 11.89
C SER A 498 16.21 5.08 12.54
N PRO A 499 16.27 6.19 11.79
CA PRO A 499 15.94 7.48 12.37
C PRO A 499 14.46 7.53 12.80
N THR A 500 13.62 6.54 12.47
CA THR A 500 12.17 6.67 12.56
C THR A 500 11.58 6.81 13.96
N ILE A 501 12.18 6.32 15.05
CA ILE A 501 11.67 6.64 16.40
C ILE A 501 12.32 7.92 16.96
N PRO A 502 13.66 8.07 16.97
CA PRO A 502 14.29 9.25 17.53
C PRO A 502 13.99 10.53 16.73
N TRP A 503 13.92 10.47 15.39
CA TRP A 503 13.57 11.61 14.54
C TRP A 503 12.12 12.03 14.71
N TYR A 504 11.15 11.10 14.62
CA TYR A 504 9.74 11.44 14.78
C TYR A 504 9.42 11.97 16.19
N LEU A 505 9.99 11.34 17.23
CA LEU A 505 9.88 11.86 18.60
C LEU A 505 10.62 13.21 18.72
N SER A 506 11.80 13.39 18.13
CA SER A 506 12.50 14.68 18.16
C SER A 506 11.76 15.79 17.41
N VAL A 507 11.05 15.49 16.32
CA VAL A 507 10.25 16.45 15.55
C VAL A 507 8.94 16.78 16.28
N GLN A 508 8.29 15.80 16.91
CA GLN A 508 7.09 16.05 17.74
C GLN A 508 7.40 16.72 19.08
N PHE A 509 8.54 16.41 19.72
CA PHE A 509 8.95 17.05 20.98
C PHE A 509 9.66 18.39 20.79
N SER A 510 10.34 18.63 19.66
CA SER A 510 10.87 19.98 19.34
C SER A 510 9.76 21.01 19.12
N THR A 511 8.56 20.60 18.71
CA THR A 511 7.37 21.47 18.71
C THR A 511 6.78 21.74 20.11
N LEU A 512 7.14 20.96 21.13
CA LEU A 512 6.70 21.16 22.51
C LEU A 512 7.72 21.96 23.35
N ASP A 513 9.00 21.96 22.99
CA ASP A 513 10.05 22.67 23.72
C ASP A 513 10.22 24.16 23.33
N GLY A 514 9.46 24.64 22.35
CA GLY A 514 9.47 26.04 21.91
C GLY A 514 8.90 27.06 22.91
N LYS A 515 8.42 26.65 24.10
CA LYS A 515 7.80 27.55 25.09
C LYS A 515 8.38 27.52 26.50
N SER A 516 9.39 26.71 26.82
CA SER A 516 9.97 26.65 28.17
C SER A 516 11.26 27.48 28.35
N SER A 517 11.96 27.87 27.27
CA SER A 517 13.28 28.53 27.36
C SER A 517 13.27 30.07 27.28
N ARG A 518 12.22 30.74 27.79
CA ARG A 518 12.19 32.22 27.92
C ARG A 518 11.81 32.76 29.29
N ARG A 519 11.87 31.95 30.34
CA ARG A 519 11.85 32.41 31.73
C ARG A 519 12.86 31.62 32.53
N LEU A 520 14.12 32.05 32.47
CA LEU A 520 15.15 31.98 33.51
C LEU A 520 16.46 32.55 32.93
N LYS A 521 16.43 33.86 32.70
CA LYS A 521 17.54 34.81 32.91
C LYS A 521 16.96 36.22 32.85
#